data_AF-A0A845Q9K3-F1
#
_entry.id   AF-A0A845Q9K3-F1
#
_cell.length_a   1.000
_cell.length_b   1.000
_cell.length_c   1.000
_cell.angle_alpha   90.00
_cell.angle_beta   90.00
_cell.angle_gamma   90.00
#
_symmetry.space_group_name_H-M   'P 1'
#
loop_
_entity.id
_entity.type
_entity.pdbx_description
1 polymer ?
#
loop_
_entity_poly.entity_id
_entity_poly.type
_entity_poly.pdbx_seq_one_letter_code
_entity_poly.pdbx_strand_id
1 'polypeptide(L)'
;MGIAHELAVALKRWRYVQQHGKAAPPLSADDFRAGAQSLIDAAAAHIAEAAFIDLPPSRMPWTSTDMVLADGDEVTLLSVGRLWLSRGLDIWVGPQFQVWGRIGETGEVFNGTRETMTVTAHGTDATGGRLYLGGQFPGQFSDRQGRMMPDLNAYAGADGDFTVLAIRWRKDAASGLAAMAAAGDVNGLVALERDRLENPDVPPEGWKPLWFLGQNNIYTEQFGTSGASDGTGVAGAAGGEGHACIHCHTDQNVGILQKETPFALTPDTEISWDWKVDAIPSALPEDTAASHDYISIAVEFENGRDITYYWSRELPVGTAYWCPLPTWKDREFHVVIRSGEQDLKTWLSERRNLHADYARYMGEPPERIVRVWFIANSLFQRIPGTADFRNITLANAGERLQVL
;
A
#
# COMPACT_ATOMS: atom_id res chain seq x y z
N MET A 1 -2.55 4.76 -25.03
CA MET A 1 -3.85 4.15 -25.41
C MET A 1 -4.81 5.24 -25.89
N GLY A 2 -5.91 4.87 -26.56
CA GLY A 2 -6.88 5.84 -27.08
C GLY A 2 -8.10 6.02 -26.16
N ILE A 3 -8.74 7.19 -26.22
CA ILE A 3 -9.94 7.55 -25.42
C ILE A 3 -11.06 6.49 -25.50
N ALA A 4 -11.25 5.85 -26.65
CA ALA A 4 -12.27 4.82 -26.83
C ALA A 4 -12.04 3.59 -25.93
N HIS A 5 -10.78 3.21 -25.69
CA HIS A 5 -10.42 2.10 -24.81
C HIS A 5 -10.73 2.43 -23.35
N GLU A 6 -10.32 3.62 -22.90
CA GLU A 6 -10.62 4.08 -21.54
C GLU A 6 -12.13 4.13 -21.27
N LEU A 7 -12.93 4.63 -22.22
CA LEU A 7 -14.39 4.63 -22.11
C LEU A 7 -14.98 3.22 -22.06
N ALA A 8 -14.41 2.28 -22.83
CA ALA A 8 -14.86 0.88 -22.80
C ALA A 8 -14.59 0.21 -21.44
N VAL A 9 -13.40 0.42 -20.87
CA VAL A 9 -13.05 -0.12 -19.54
C VAL A 9 -13.86 0.56 -18.43
N ALA A 10 -14.05 1.89 -18.50
CA ALA A 10 -14.93 2.60 -17.58
C ALA A 10 -16.38 2.09 -17.65
N LEU A 11 -16.89 1.78 -18.84
CA LEU A 11 -18.22 1.17 -19.00
C LEU A 11 -18.28 -0.24 -18.40
N LYS A 12 -17.24 -1.07 -18.60
CA LYS A 12 -17.15 -2.39 -17.94
C LYS A 12 -17.16 -2.24 -16.42
N ARG A 13 -16.40 -1.28 -15.86
CA ARG A 13 -16.37 -1.00 -14.42
C ARG A 13 -17.72 -0.53 -13.90
N TRP A 14 -18.38 0.39 -14.61
CA TRP A 14 -19.73 0.83 -14.24
C TRP A 14 -20.72 -0.33 -14.18
N ARG A 15 -20.72 -1.22 -15.19
CA ARG A 15 -21.56 -2.43 -15.21
C ARG A 15 -21.25 -3.36 -14.05
N TYR A 16 -19.96 -3.57 -13.75
CA TYR A 16 -19.53 -4.39 -12.61
C TYR A 16 -20.14 -3.86 -11.30
N VAL A 17 -20.07 -2.55 -11.06
CA VAL A 17 -20.65 -1.90 -9.87
C VAL A 17 -22.18 -2.02 -9.84
N GLN A 18 -22.87 -1.89 -10.99
CA GLN A 18 -24.32 -2.09 -11.04
C GLN A 18 -24.72 -3.53 -10.68
N GLN A 19 -23.90 -4.51 -11.06
CA GLN A 19 -24.16 -5.92 -10.79
C GLN A 19 -23.85 -6.33 -9.34
N HIS A 20 -22.75 -5.83 -8.76
CA HIS A 20 -22.25 -6.26 -7.45
C HIS A 20 -22.61 -5.30 -6.31
N GLY A 21 -23.20 -4.15 -6.63
CA GLY A 21 -23.48 -3.09 -5.67
C GLY A 21 -22.29 -2.17 -5.43
N LYS A 22 -22.56 -1.04 -4.77
CA LYS A 22 -21.51 -0.12 -4.30
C LYS A 22 -21.01 -0.56 -2.94
N ALA A 23 -19.77 -0.18 -2.62
CA ALA A 23 -19.26 -0.31 -1.26
C ALA A 23 -20.17 0.42 -0.26
N ALA A 24 -20.35 -0.19 0.91
CA ALA A 24 -21.07 0.43 2.02
C ALA A 24 -20.45 1.80 2.35
N PRO A 25 -21.26 2.80 2.77
CA PRO A 25 -20.70 4.04 3.27
C PRO A 25 -19.89 3.78 4.54
N PRO A 26 -18.80 4.54 4.79
CA PRO A 26 -18.12 4.51 6.07
C PRO A 26 -19.07 5.00 7.18
N LEU A 27 -18.72 4.73 8.44
CA LEU A 27 -19.40 5.30 9.60
C LEU A 27 -19.48 6.84 9.44
N SER A 28 -20.64 7.43 9.76
CA SER A 28 -20.81 8.88 9.66
C SER A 28 -19.92 9.60 10.69
N ALA A 29 -19.54 10.84 10.40
CA ALA A 29 -18.74 11.64 11.34
C ALA A 29 -19.46 11.83 12.69
N ASP A 30 -20.79 12.02 12.67
CA ASP A 30 -21.59 12.20 13.88
C ASP A 30 -21.66 10.91 14.71
N ASP A 31 -21.92 9.76 14.07
CA ASP A 31 -21.92 8.47 14.77
C ASP A 31 -20.54 8.10 15.30
N PHE A 32 -19.49 8.41 14.53
CA PHE A 32 -18.10 8.23 14.97
C PHE A 32 -17.78 9.08 16.19
N ARG A 33 -18.13 10.38 16.17
CA ARG A 33 -17.92 11.28 17.32
C ARG A 33 -18.69 10.82 18.54
N ALA A 34 -19.97 10.46 18.39
CA ALA A 34 -20.81 10.00 19.50
C ALA A 34 -20.29 8.70 20.11
N GLY A 35 -19.96 7.71 19.26
CA GLY A 35 -19.41 6.43 19.71
C GLY A 35 -18.06 6.59 20.39
N ALA A 36 -17.15 7.35 19.78
CA ALA A 36 -15.82 7.55 20.32
C ALA A 36 -15.80 8.42 21.59
N GLN A 37 -16.70 9.40 21.74
CA GLN A 37 -16.78 10.23 22.96
C GLN A 37 -17.03 9.37 24.20
N SER A 38 -17.91 8.36 24.10
CA SER A 38 -18.18 7.46 25.21
C SER A 38 -16.94 6.67 25.65
N LEU A 39 -16.08 6.31 24.69
CA LEU A 39 -14.82 5.61 24.94
C LEU A 39 -13.76 6.55 25.54
N ILE A 40 -13.69 7.80 25.07
CA ILE A 40 -12.82 8.84 25.63
C ILE A 40 -13.16 9.06 27.10
N ASP A 41 -14.45 9.20 27.43
CA ASP A 41 -14.91 9.43 28.80
C ASP A 41 -14.53 8.25 29.72
N ALA A 42 -14.69 7.02 29.24
CA ALA A 42 -14.31 5.82 29.99
C ALA A 42 -12.79 5.70 30.21
N ALA A 43 -11.98 6.15 29.24
CA ALA A 43 -10.52 6.11 29.30
C ALA A 43 -9.88 7.42 29.81
N ALA A 44 -10.67 8.36 30.35
CA ALA A 44 -10.22 9.70 30.69
C ALA A 44 -8.98 9.75 31.63
N ALA A 45 -8.84 8.77 32.51
CA ALA A 45 -7.67 8.65 33.40
C ALA A 45 -6.35 8.39 32.64
N HIS A 46 -6.42 7.85 31.41
CA HIS A 46 -5.28 7.54 30.55
C HIS A 46 -4.99 8.63 29.51
N ILE A 47 -5.97 9.49 29.22
CA ILE A 47 -5.90 10.48 28.14
C ILE A 47 -5.33 11.80 28.68
N ALA A 48 -4.28 12.30 28.04
CA ALA A 48 -3.74 13.62 28.31
C ALA A 48 -4.54 14.69 27.56
N GLU A 49 -4.83 14.43 26.28
CA GLU A 49 -5.57 15.31 25.39
C GLU A 49 -6.23 14.46 24.29
N ALA A 50 -7.44 14.81 23.88
CA ALA A 50 -8.12 14.18 22.76
C ALA A 50 -8.86 15.24 21.92
N ALA A 51 -8.80 15.13 20.60
CA ALA A 51 -9.42 16.08 19.68
C ALA A 51 -9.93 15.38 18.42
N PHE A 52 -11.11 15.80 17.95
CA PHE A 52 -11.62 15.41 16.65
C PHE A 52 -11.25 16.45 15.59
N ILE A 53 -10.64 15.99 14.51
CA ILE A 53 -10.10 16.81 13.42
C ILE A 53 -10.83 16.45 12.13
N ASP A 54 -11.48 17.44 11.52
CA ASP A 54 -12.04 17.29 10.18
C ASP A 54 -11.01 17.70 9.12
N LEU A 55 -10.83 16.82 8.14
CA LEU A 55 -9.87 16.93 7.06
C LEU A 55 -10.55 16.90 5.68
N PRO A 56 -11.37 17.93 5.36
CA PRO A 56 -11.91 18.06 4.01
C PRO A 56 -10.78 18.43 3.04
N PRO A 57 -10.96 18.19 1.72
CA PRO A 57 -9.97 18.56 0.71
C PRO A 57 -9.49 20.01 0.76
N SER A 58 -10.33 20.93 1.24
CA SER A 58 -10.01 22.35 1.40
C SER A 58 -8.98 22.66 2.49
N ARG A 59 -8.65 21.70 3.37
CA ARG A 59 -7.64 21.85 4.42
C ARG A 59 -6.36 21.06 4.14
N MET A 60 -6.25 20.45 2.97
CA MET A 60 -5.03 19.76 2.52
C MET A 60 -4.01 20.78 1.97
N PRO A 61 -2.69 20.53 2.08
CA PRO A 61 -2.08 19.27 2.50
C PRO A 61 -1.81 19.13 4.00
N TRP A 62 -1.87 20.20 4.80
CA TRP A 62 -1.54 20.15 6.24
C TRP A 62 -2.48 21.01 7.08
N THR A 63 -3.04 20.39 8.12
CA THR A 63 -3.94 20.97 9.13
C THR A 63 -3.32 20.79 10.51
N SER A 64 -3.21 21.88 11.27
CA SER A 64 -2.84 21.81 12.69
C SER A 64 -3.93 21.08 13.49
N THR A 65 -3.53 20.17 14.37
CA THR A 65 -4.44 19.58 15.38
C THR A 65 -4.47 20.38 16.68
N ASP A 66 -3.64 21.42 16.79
CA ASP A 66 -3.31 22.20 17.98
C ASP A 66 -2.65 21.44 19.15
N MET A 67 -2.63 20.11 19.08
CA MET A 67 -1.94 19.22 20.02
C MET A 67 -0.42 19.39 19.91
N VAL A 68 0.24 19.60 21.06
CA VAL A 68 1.70 19.71 21.17
C VAL A 68 2.24 18.47 21.87
N LEU A 69 3.07 17.72 21.16
CA LEU A 69 3.69 16.49 21.63
C LEU A 69 5.08 16.78 22.17
N ALA A 70 5.42 16.22 23.33
CA ALA A 70 6.79 16.15 23.81
C ALA A 70 7.51 14.91 23.24
N ASP A 71 8.83 14.86 23.33
CA ASP A 71 9.59 13.66 22.98
C ASP A 71 9.14 12.47 23.85
N GLY A 72 8.87 11.32 23.22
CA GLY A 72 8.36 10.11 23.86
C GLY A 72 6.84 10.08 24.06
N ASP A 73 6.09 11.16 23.78
CA ASP A 73 4.63 11.09 23.83
C ASP A 73 4.10 10.13 22.77
N GLU A 74 3.14 9.28 23.14
CA GLU A 74 2.42 8.44 22.18
C GLU A 74 1.09 9.10 21.81
N VAL A 75 0.82 9.13 20.50
CA VAL A 75 -0.46 9.60 19.95
C VAL A 75 -1.09 8.52 19.09
N THR A 76 -2.36 8.24 19.33
CA THR A 76 -3.19 7.36 18.50
C THR A 76 -4.13 8.18 17.63
N LEU A 77 -4.26 7.82 16.36
CA LEU A 77 -5.23 8.36 15.43
C LEU A 77 -6.21 7.26 15.05
N LEU A 78 -7.52 7.52 15.21
CA LEU A 78 -8.60 6.66 14.73
C LEU A 78 -9.38 7.44 13.67
N SER A 79 -9.55 6.89 12.48
CA SER A 79 -10.05 7.67 11.34
C SER A 79 -11.24 7.01 10.66
N VAL A 80 -12.18 7.83 10.19
CA VAL A 80 -13.28 7.42 9.31
C VAL A 80 -13.39 8.38 8.13
N GLY A 81 -14.02 7.91 7.05
CA GLY A 81 -14.27 8.72 5.86
C GLY A 81 -13.71 8.12 4.60
N ARG A 82 -13.81 8.88 3.51
CA ARG A 82 -13.25 8.50 2.19
C ARG A 82 -13.14 9.71 1.29
N LEU A 83 -12.20 9.63 0.35
CA LEU A 83 -12.03 10.58 -0.74
C LEU A 83 -12.40 9.92 -2.07
N TRP A 84 -13.28 10.54 -2.85
CA TRP A 84 -13.75 10.03 -4.13
C TRP A 84 -12.82 10.40 -5.28
N LEU A 85 -12.42 9.39 -6.05
CA LEU A 85 -11.81 9.56 -7.37
C LEU A 85 -12.90 9.53 -8.46
N SER A 86 -13.94 8.70 -8.29
CA SER A 86 -15.11 8.66 -9.16
C SER A 86 -16.32 8.01 -8.47
N ARG A 87 -17.38 8.78 -8.23
CA ARG A 87 -18.64 8.25 -7.66
C ARG A 87 -19.38 7.31 -8.59
N GLY A 88 -19.28 7.54 -9.90
CA GLY A 88 -19.96 6.75 -10.93
C GLY A 88 -19.36 5.36 -11.08
N LEU A 89 -18.04 5.25 -10.91
CA LEU A 89 -17.29 3.99 -11.00
C LEU A 89 -17.03 3.33 -9.65
N ASP A 90 -17.57 3.93 -8.58
CA ASP A 90 -17.33 3.55 -7.19
C ASP A 90 -15.83 3.43 -6.88
N ILE A 91 -15.06 4.49 -7.15
CA ILE A 91 -13.62 4.55 -6.90
C ILE A 91 -13.37 5.64 -5.85
N TRP A 92 -12.77 5.23 -4.74
CA TRP A 92 -12.45 6.08 -3.60
C TRP A 92 -11.27 5.47 -2.83
N VAL A 93 -10.61 6.30 -2.02
CA VAL A 93 -9.53 5.91 -1.11
C VAL A 93 -9.90 6.21 0.34
N GLY A 94 -9.46 5.35 1.27
CA GLY A 94 -9.73 5.46 2.69
C GLY A 94 -8.60 6.12 3.50
N PRO A 95 -8.78 6.28 4.82
CA PRO A 95 -7.82 6.93 5.69
C PRO A 95 -6.43 6.28 5.71
N GLN A 96 -6.35 4.94 5.62
CA GLN A 96 -5.10 4.17 5.61
C GLN A 96 -4.11 4.64 4.55
N PHE A 97 -4.65 5.18 3.46
CA PHE A 97 -3.87 5.65 2.34
C PHE A 97 -3.75 7.18 2.32
N GLN A 98 -4.85 7.88 2.60
CA GLN A 98 -4.95 9.31 2.37
C GLN A 98 -4.54 10.15 3.59
N VAL A 99 -4.67 9.65 4.83
CA VAL A 99 -4.38 10.42 6.04
C VAL A 99 -2.91 10.24 6.45
N TRP A 100 -2.19 11.36 6.45
CA TRP A 100 -0.79 11.44 6.83
C TRP A 100 -0.62 12.38 8.02
N GLY A 101 0.41 12.15 8.82
CA GLY A 101 0.80 13.02 9.93
C GLY A 101 2.24 13.49 9.80
N ARG A 102 2.56 14.57 10.50
CA ARG A 102 3.94 15.00 10.80
C ARG A 102 3.98 15.76 12.11
N ILE A 103 5.13 15.73 12.80
CA ILE A 103 5.34 16.42 14.07
C ILE A 103 6.29 17.61 13.83
N GLY A 104 5.79 18.82 14.03
CA GLY A 104 6.45 20.04 13.60
C GLY A 104 6.30 20.31 12.11
N GLU A 105 6.66 21.52 11.68
CA GLU A 105 6.53 21.94 10.27
C GLU A 105 7.56 21.27 9.33
N THR A 106 8.61 20.68 9.92
CA THR A 106 9.74 20.04 9.22
C THR A 106 9.94 18.59 9.62
N GLY A 107 9.03 18.01 10.42
CA GLY A 107 9.11 16.60 10.80
C GLY A 107 8.92 15.66 9.61
N GLU A 108 9.48 14.45 9.73
CA GLU A 108 9.23 13.39 8.75
C GLU A 108 7.74 13.00 8.74
N VAL A 109 7.19 12.80 7.55
CA VAL A 109 5.81 12.36 7.39
C VAL A 109 5.65 10.89 7.74
N PHE A 110 4.50 10.54 8.31
CA PHE A 110 4.13 9.17 8.63
C PHE A 110 2.67 8.90 8.24
N ASN A 111 2.35 7.63 8.02
CA ASN A 111 0.99 7.13 7.88
C ASN A 111 0.88 5.74 8.56
N GLY A 112 -0.36 5.27 8.70
CA GLY A 112 -0.67 3.93 9.21
C GLY A 112 -0.84 2.90 8.10
N THR A 113 -0.86 1.61 8.48
CA THR A 113 -1.19 0.50 7.57
C THR A 113 -2.70 0.24 7.47
N ARG A 114 -3.48 0.91 8.31
CA ARG A 114 -4.94 0.75 8.51
C ARG A 114 -5.57 2.12 8.72
N GLU A 115 -6.88 2.18 8.96
CA GLU A 115 -7.61 3.39 9.36
C GLU A 115 -7.22 3.91 10.76
N THR A 116 -6.25 3.25 11.38
CA THR A 116 -5.70 3.52 12.69
C THR A 116 -4.19 3.57 12.64
N MET A 117 -3.59 4.38 13.52
CA MET A 117 -2.16 4.37 13.76
C MET A 117 -1.83 4.90 15.14
N THR A 118 -0.75 4.41 15.72
CA THR A 118 -0.11 5.00 16.90
C THR A 118 1.34 5.28 16.55
N VAL A 119 1.78 6.50 16.85
CA VAL A 119 3.16 6.91 16.68
C VAL A 119 3.70 7.46 17.99
N THR A 120 4.97 7.17 18.25
CA THR A 120 5.73 7.82 19.31
C THR A 120 6.40 9.05 18.74
N ALA A 121 6.21 10.18 19.40
CA ALA A 121 6.85 11.43 19.02
C ALA A 121 8.36 11.33 19.26
N HIS A 122 9.12 11.32 18.17
CA HIS A 122 10.57 11.44 18.19
C HIS A 122 10.94 12.70 17.44
N GLY A 123 11.40 13.72 18.16
CA GLY A 123 11.78 14.98 17.51
C GLY A 123 13.04 14.81 16.67
N THR A 124 13.06 15.31 15.43
CA THR A 124 14.34 15.51 14.70
C THR A 124 15.26 16.49 15.44
N ASP A 125 14.67 17.33 16.31
CA ASP A 125 15.35 18.37 17.10
C ASP A 125 15.20 18.15 18.63
N ALA A 126 15.00 16.91 19.09
CA ALA A 126 15.01 16.52 20.52
C ALA A 126 14.02 17.24 21.48
N THR A 127 12.96 17.91 21.00
CA THR A 127 11.99 18.60 21.89
C THR A 127 10.51 18.37 21.58
N GLY A 128 10.16 17.42 20.71
CA GLY A 128 8.76 17.23 20.28
C GLY A 128 8.26 18.35 19.35
N GLY A 129 6.94 18.48 19.17
CA GLY A 129 6.36 19.47 18.26
C GLY A 129 4.85 19.37 18.11
N ARG A 130 4.27 20.34 17.37
CA ARG A 130 2.84 20.34 17.05
C ARG A 130 2.50 19.23 16.07
N LEU A 131 1.44 18.48 16.32
CA LEU A 131 0.95 17.47 15.38
C LEU A 131 0.15 18.14 14.25
N TYR A 132 0.56 17.88 13.01
CA TYR A 132 -0.18 18.24 11.81
C TYR A 132 -0.71 16.97 11.14
N LEU A 133 -1.96 17.01 10.70
CA LEU A 133 -2.57 15.97 9.88
C LEU A 133 -2.85 16.50 8.49
N GLY A 134 -2.77 15.62 7.51
CA GLY A 134 -2.74 16.00 6.12
C GLY A 134 -3.28 14.93 5.21
N GLY A 135 -3.39 15.31 3.95
CA GLY A 135 -3.85 14.47 2.87
C GLY A 135 -2.80 14.39 1.79
N GLN A 136 -2.63 13.21 1.22
CA GLN A 136 -1.78 13.01 0.04
C GLN A 136 -2.48 12.10 -0.96
N PHE A 137 -2.65 12.55 -2.20
CA PHE A 137 -2.93 11.62 -3.30
C PHE A 137 -1.65 10.84 -3.65
N PRO A 138 -1.78 9.62 -4.20
CA PRO A 138 -0.66 8.68 -4.33
C PRO A 138 0.62 9.29 -4.92
N GLY A 139 1.70 9.25 -4.13
CA GLY A 139 3.05 9.59 -4.53
C GLY A 139 3.32 11.07 -4.78
N GLN A 140 2.48 11.97 -4.26
CA GLN A 140 2.63 13.41 -4.46
C GLN A 140 3.58 14.10 -3.46
N PHE A 141 4.23 13.37 -2.56
CA PHE A 141 5.31 13.96 -1.76
C PHE A 141 6.62 13.99 -2.54
N SER A 142 7.21 15.17 -2.65
CA SER A 142 8.54 15.39 -3.23
C SER A 142 9.66 15.06 -2.24
N ASP A 143 9.39 15.07 -0.94
CA ASP A 143 10.37 14.77 0.11
C ASP A 143 9.71 14.20 1.39
N ARG A 144 10.57 13.77 2.31
CA ARG A 144 10.16 13.19 3.60
C ARG A 144 9.55 14.19 4.56
N GLN A 145 9.67 15.50 4.33
CA GLN A 145 9.06 16.53 5.17
C GLN A 145 7.62 16.88 4.73
N GLY A 146 7.14 16.23 3.67
CA GLY A 146 5.77 16.37 3.21
C GLY A 146 5.55 17.53 2.26
N ARG A 147 6.60 18.00 1.55
CA ARG A 147 6.45 18.98 0.48
C ARG A 147 5.76 18.34 -0.71
N MET A 148 4.64 18.91 -1.15
CA MET A 148 3.88 18.44 -2.31
C MET A 148 4.65 18.67 -3.62
N MET A 149 4.48 17.78 -4.59
CA MET A 149 4.93 17.97 -5.96
C MET A 149 4.22 19.18 -6.60
N PRO A 150 4.93 20.15 -7.19
CA PRO A 150 4.36 21.43 -7.62
C PRO A 150 3.23 21.35 -8.67
N ASP A 151 3.24 20.31 -9.51
CA ASP A 151 2.37 20.15 -10.68
C ASP A 151 1.20 19.18 -10.46
N LEU A 152 1.14 18.54 -9.27
CA LEU A 152 0.14 17.52 -8.93
C LEU A 152 -0.83 17.95 -7.83
N ASN A 153 -0.81 19.23 -7.41
CA ASN A 153 -1.68 19.71 -6.33
C ASN A 153 -3.16 19.74 -6.76
N ALA A 154 -3.85 18.61 -6.63
CA ALA A 154 -5.14 18.31 -7.25
C ALA A 154 -6.32 18.27 -6.25
N TYR A 155 -6.22 18.92 -5.09
CA TYR A 155 -7.32 18.95 -4.12
C TYR A 155 -8.49 19.83 -4.58
N ALA A 156 -8.26 20.72 -5.55
CA ALA A 156 -9.30 21.53 -6.15
C ALA A 156 -10.30 20.64 -6.92
N GLY A 157 -11.51 20.48 -6.38
CA GLY A 157 -12.56 19.64 -6.97
C GLY A 157 -12.59 18.20 -6.45
N ALA A 158 -11.72 17.83 -5.52
CA ALA A 158 -11.83 16.56 -4.81
C ALA A 158 -13.07 16.58 -3.88
N ASP A 159 -13.67 15.41 -3.70
CA ASP A 159 -14.94 15.23 -3.00
C ASP A 159 -14.80 14.12 -1.97
N GLY A 160 -15.28 14.36 -0.75
CA GLY A 160 -15.11 13.48 0.38
C GLY A 160 -14.62 14.23 1.61
N ASP A 161 -14.49 13.51 2.71
CA ASP A 161 -14.00 14.05 3.97
C ASP A 161 -13.47 12.90 4.84
N PHE A 162 -12.60 13.25 5.78
CA PHE A 162 -12.16 12.37 6.85
C PHE A 162 -12.39 13.05 8.20
N THR A 163 -12.83 12.28 9.18
CA THR A 163 -12.84 12.70 10.58
C THR A 163 -11.85 11.81 11.33
N VAL A 164 -10.89 12.45 11.99
CA VAL A 164 -9.83 11.78 12.74
C VAL A 164 -9.97 12.13 14.22
N LEU A 165 -10.03 11.12 15.08
CA LEU A 165 -9.82 11.29 16.51
C LEU A 165 -8.33 11.13 16.81
N ALA A 166 -7.69 12.21 17.25
CA ALA A 166 -6.34 12.20 17.79
C ALA A 166 -6.37 12.10 19.32
N ILE A 167 -5.64 11.15 19.89
CA ILE A 167 -5.56 10.91 21.34
C ILE A 167 -4.09 10.89 21.75
N ARG A 168 -3.69 11.85 22.57
CA ARG A 168 -2.39 11.83 23.25
C ARG A 168 -2.54 11.17 24.61
N TRP A 169 -1.71 10.18 24.87
CA TRP A 169 -1.76 9.39 26.09
C TRP A 169 -0.90 10.01 27.20
N ARG A 170 -1.31 9.84 28.47
CA ARG A 170 -0.52 10.29 29.63
C ARG A 170 0.73 9.45 29.86
N LYS A 171 0.71 8.19 29.42
CA LYS A 171 1.77 7.22 29.66
C LYS A 171 2.08 6.43 28.39
N ASP A 172 1.17 5.53 28.01
CA ASP A 172 1.32 4.65 26.85
C ASP A 172 -0.05 4.38 26.22
N ALA A 173 -0.06 4.23 24.90
CA ALA A 173 -1.22 3.98 24.07
C ALA A 173 -1.84 2.61 24.37
N ALA A 174 -1.01 1.60 24.64
CA ALA A 174 -1.47 0.25 24.93
C ALA A 174 -2.44 0.22 26.13
N SER A 175 -2.08 0.88 27.24
CA SER A 175 -2.94 0.97 28.43
C SER A 175 -4.21 1.77 28.16
N GLY A 176 -4.09 2.87 27.40
CA GLY A 176 -5.21 3.74 27.07
C GLY A 176 -6.24 3.07 26.15
N LEU A 177 -5.76 2.39 25.11
CA LEU A 177 -6.58 1.60 24.20
C LEU A 177 -7.21 0.39 24.90
N ALA A 178 -6.51 -0.26 25.84
CA ALA A 178 -7.09 -1.31 26.66
C ALA A 178 -8.26 -0.79 27.53
N ALA A 179 -8.13 0.42 28.09
CA ALA A 179 -9.21 1.06 28.84
C ALA A 179 -10.42 1.40 27.94
N MET A 180 -10.19 1.92 26.73
CA MET A 180 -11.26 2.12 25.74
C MET A 180 -11.94 0.80 25.36
N ALA A 181 -11.16 -0.24 25.07
CA ALA A 181 -11.67 -1.55 24.67
C ALA A 181 -12.54 -2.22 25.75
N ALA A 182 -12.27 -1.94 27.03
CA ALA A 182 -13.09 -2.43 28.14
C ALA A 182 -14.49 -1.78 28.16
N ALA A 183 -14.64 -0.58 27.60
CA ALA A 183 -15.91 0.13 27.50
C ALA A 183 -16.68 -0.16 26.21
N GLY A 184 -15.99 -0.60 25.16
CA GLY A 184 -16.58 -0.97 23.88
C GLY A 184 -15.64 -0.71 22.71
N ASP A 185 -16.23 -0.47 21.54
CA ASP A 185 -15.48 -0.16 20.32
C ASP A 185 -16.31 0.83 19.46
N VAL A 186 -15.63 1.56 18.58
CA VAL A 186 -16.21 2.40 17.54
C VAL A 186 -15.70 1.93 16.18
N ASN A 187 -16.57 1.29 15.40
CA ASN A 187 -16.27 0.78 14.05
C ASN A 187 -15.12 -0.26 13.97
N GLY A 188 -14.82 -0.98 15.05
CA GLY A 188 -13.68 -1.91 15.13
C GLY A 188 -12.32 -1.23 15.31
N LEU A 189 -12.26 0.11 15.36
CA LEU A 189 -11.01 0.87 15.28
C LEU A 189 -10.13 0.67 16.53
N VAL A 190 -10.72 0.56 17.72
CA VAL A 190 -9.93 0.36 18.94
C VAL A 190 -9.30 -1.03 18.93
N ALA A 191 -10.08 -2.06 18.59
CA ALA A 191 -9.58 -3.42 18.45
C ALA A 191 -8.49 -3.53 17.37
N LEU A 192 -8.67 -2.87 16.22
CA LEU A 192 -7.70 -2.88 15.12
C LEU A 192 -6.33 -2.30 15.52
N GLU A 193 -6.32 -1.17 16.24
CA GLU A 193 -5.06 -0.55 16.65
C GLU A 193 -4.38 -1.33 17.77
N ARG A 194 -5.15 -1.91 18.69
CA ARG A 194 -4.60 -2.82 19.71
C ARG A 194 -3.93 -4.03 19.08
N ASP A 195 -4.61 -4.68 18.14
CA ASP A 195 -4.04 -5.81 17.39
C ASP A 195 -2.74 -5.41 16.69
N ARG A 196 -2.68 -4.22 16.06
CA ARG A 196 -1.46 -3.73 15.41
C ARG A 196 -0.32 -3.45 16.40
N LEU A 197 -0.61 -2.96 17.61
CA LEU A 197 0.40 -2.75 18.65
C LEU A 197 0.92 -4.07 19.24
N GLU A 198 0.03 -5.06 19.40
CA GLU A 198 0.36 -6.40 19.89
C GLU A 198 1.10 -7.22 18.81
N ASN A 199 0.74 -7.01 17.54
CA ASN A 199 1.24 -7.70 16.34
C ASN A 199 1.71 -6.66 15.30
N PRO A 200 2.87 -6.01 15.51
CA PRO A 200 3.36 -4.97 14.61
C PRO A 200 3.63 -5.52 13.21
N ASP A 201 3.29 -4.72 12.20
CA ASP A 201 3.62 -5.02 10.81
C ASP A 201 5.14 -4.95 10.63
N VAL A 202 5.77 -6.11 10.38
CA VAL A 202 7.22 -6.23 10.14
C VAL A 202 7.45 -6.64 8.70
N PRO A 203 8.12 -5.81 7.87
CA PRO A 203 8.46 -6.20 6.51
C PRO A 203 9.49 -7.35 6.52
N PRO A 204 9.53 -8.20 5.47
CA PRO A 204 10.53 -9.26 5.34
C PRO A 204 11.97 -8.74 5.50
N GLU A 205 12.87 -9.58 6.02
CA GLU A 205 14.25 -9.16 6.31
C GLU A 205 14.97 -8.60 5.07
N GLY A 206 15.55 -7.40 5.21
CA GLY A 206 16.27 -6.71 4.13
C GLY A 206 15.37 -6.02 3.10
N TRP A 207 14.06 -6.08 3.27
CA TRP A 207 13.08 -5.37 2.43
C TRP A 207 12.51 -4.15 3.17
N LYS A 208 12.14 -3.12 2.42
CA LYS A 208 11.60 -1.86 2.97
C LYS A 208 10.40 -1.39 2.16
N PRO A 209 9.35 -0.84 2.78
CA PRO A 209 8.27 -0.21 2.04
C PRO A 209 8.76 1.08 1.35
N LEU A 210 8.16 1.40 0.19
CA LEU A 210 8.39 2.68 -0.47
C LEU A 210 7.72 3.82 0.31
N TRP A 211 8.54 4.66 0.92
CA TRP A 211 8.10 5.59 1.97
C TRP A 211 6.92 6.50 1.59
N PHE A 212 6.83 7.00 0.34
CA PHE A 212 5.77 7.95 -0.06
C PHE A 212 4.45 7.31 -0.49
N LEU A 213 4.40 5.97 -0.54
CA LEU A 213 3.16 5.19 -0.58
C LEU A 213 2.74 4.72 0.81
N GLY A 214 3.58 4.97 1.81
CA GLY A 214 3.31 4.68 3.20
C GLY A 214 3.75 3.31 3.68
N GLN A 215 3.62 3.11 4.99
CA GLN A 215 3.72 1.80 5.61
C GLN A 215 2.62 0.90 5.04
N ASN A 216 2.89 -0.40 4.91
CA ASN A 216 1.90 -1.38 4.51
C ASN A 216 2.17 -2.74 5.16
N ASN A 217 1.12 -3.53 5.30
CA ASN A 217 1.13 -4.89 5.83
C ASN A 217 0.89 -5.94 4.75
N ILE A 218 1.09 -5.55 3.49
CA ILE A 218 0.77 -6.37 2.31
C ILE A 218 1.71 -7.56 2.22
N TYR A 219 2.96 -7.40 2.67
CA TYR A 219 4.02 -8.37 2.48
C TYR A 219 4.51 -8.91 3.82
N THR A 220 4.52 -10.24 3.94
CA THR A 220 5.02 -10.93 5.13
C THR A 220 5.96 -12.06 4.74
N GLU A 221 6.94 -12.34 5.60
CA GLU A 221 7.80 -13.50 5.43
C GLU A 221 7.05 -14.76 5.85
N GLN A 222 7.12 -15.80 5.03
CA GLN A 222 6.57 -17.12 5.33
C GLN A 222 7.60 -18.20 5.02
N PHE A 223 7.56 -19.27 5.81
CA PHE A 223 8.30 -20.50 5.53
C PHE A 223 7.29 -21.52 5.02
N GLY A 224 7.22 -21.67 3.70
CA GLY A 224 6.29 -22.63 3.09
C GLY A 224 6.72 -24.05 3.40
N THR A 225 5.82 -24.91 3.89
CA THR A 225 6.09 -26.35 3.94
C THR A 225 6.20 -26.88 2.51
N SER A 226 7.32 -27.51 2.17
CA SER A 226 7.52 -28.19 0.89
C SER A 226 6.52 -29.35 0.76
N GLY A 227 5.38 -29.11 0.11
CA GLY A 227 4.42 -30.15 -0.23
C GLY A 227 3.09 -29.55 -0.64
N ALA A 228 2.56 -29.95 -1.79
CA ALA A 228 1.18 -29.71 -2.16
C ALA A 228 0.29 -30.17 -0.99
N SER A 229 -0.29 -29.22 -0.25
CA SER A 229 -1.27 -29.55 0.77
C SER A 229 -2.62 -29.69 0.08
N ASP A 230 -3.04 -30.93 -0.12
CA ASP A 230 -4.38 -31.31 -0.55
C ASP A 230 -5.40 -30.85 0.52
N GLY A 231 -5.86 -29.61 0.38
CA GLY A 231 -7.19 -29.12 0.76
C GLY A 231 -7.76 -29.42 2.16
N THR A 232 -6.97 -29.89 3.13
CA THR A 232 -7.46 -30.28 4.45
C THR A 232 -6.64 -29.59 5.52
N GLY A 233 -7.16 -28.45 5.99
CA GLY A 233 -6.57 -27.68 7.06
C GLY A 233 -6.47 -28.49 8.35
N VAL A 234 -5.27 -28.97 8.65
CA VAL A 234 -4.82 -29.27 10.01
C VAL A 234 -3.37 -28.81 10.09
N ALA A 235 -3.08 -27.86 10.98
CA ALA A 235 -1.72 -27.45 11.30
C ALA A 235 -1.00 -28.62 12.02
N GLY A 236 -0.32 -29.45 11.23
CA GLY A 236 0.54 -30.52 11.72
C GLY A 236 2.00 -30.08 11.68
N ALA A 237 2.64 -30.04 12.85
CA ALA A 237 4.09 -29.91 12.96
C ALA A 237 4.78 -31.12 12.28
N ALA A 238 5.55 -30.87 11.22
CA ALA A 238 6.48 -31.85 10.66
C ALA A 238 7.61 -31.13 9.91
N GLY A 239 8.86 -31.48 10.23
CA GLY A 239 10.06 -30.81 9.72
C GLY A 239 10.40 -31.17 8.28
N GLY A 240 9.78 -30.46 7.34
CA GLY A 240 10.32 -30.26 5.99
C GLY A 240 11.15 -28.98 5.95
N GLU A 241 12.25 -28.95 5.19
CA GLU A 241 12.99 -27.72 4.90
C GLU A 241 12.06 -26.76 4.16
N GLY A 242 11.45 -25.84 4.90
CA GLY A 242 10.56 -24.85 4.32
C GLY A 242 11.36 -23.87 3.48
N HIS A 243 10.94 -23.62 2.24
CA HIS A 243 11.53 -22.56 1.44
C HIS A 243 11.01 -21.21 1.94
N ALA A 244 11.91 -20.29 2.25
CA ALA A 244 11.55 -18.90 2.53
C ALA A 244 10.82 -18.31 1.32
N CYS A 245 9.66 -17.71 1.55
CA CYS A 245 8.89 -16.99 0.55
C CYS A 245 8.36 -15.69 1.13
N ILE A 246 8.09 -14.73 0.25
CA ILE A 246 7.37 -13.52 0.60
C ILE A 246 5.93 -13.71 0.16
N HIS A 247 5.03 -13.72 1.15
CA HIS A 247 3.59 -13.74 0.95
C HIS A 247 3.10 -12.32 0.71
N CYS A 248 2.23 -12.14 -0.28
CA CYS A 248 1.57 -10.90 -0.64
C CYS A 248 0.05 -11.08 -0.47
N HIS A 249 -0.56 -10.23 0.35
CA HIS A 249 -2.01 -10.08 0.47
C HIS A 249 -2.38 -8.60 0.32
N THR A 250 -3.12 -8.28 -0.74
CA THR A 250 -3.64 -6.92 -0.95
C THR A 250 -5.16 -6.92 -0.84
N ASP A 251 -5.70 -5.99 -0.06
CA ASP A 251 -7.14 -5.78 0.07
C ASP A 251 -7.41 -4.30 0.38
N GLN A 252 -8.01 -3.59 -0.59
CA GLN A 252 -8.29 -2.16 -0.51
C GLN A 252 -7.08 -1.30 -0.12
N ASN A 253 -5.90 -1.71 -0.58
CA ASN A 253 -4.63 -1.07 -0.26
C ASN A 253 -3.67 -1.09 -1.47
N VAL A 254 -2.56 -0.39 -1.32
CA VAL A 254 -1.47 -0.37 -2.28
C VAL A 254 -0.15 -0.32 -1.54
N GLY A 255 0.88 -0.96 -2.08
CA GLY A 255 2.21 -0.87 -1.49
C GLY A 255 3.28 -1.42 -2.41
N ILE A 256 4.46 -0.82 -2.27
CA ILE A 256 5.69 -1.26 -2.91
C ILE A 256 6.65 -1.70 -1.81
N LEU A 257 7.16 -2.92 -1.93
CA LEU A 257 8.19 -3.47 -1.06
C LEU A 257 9.49 -3.65 -1.86
N GLN A 258 10.56 -2.95 -1.47
CA GLN A 258 11.79 -2.85 -2.22
C GLN A 258 13.00 -3.45 -1.50
N LYS A 259 13.90 -4.05 -2.29
CA LYS A 259 15.22 -4.51 -1.88
C LYS A 259 16.28 -3.84 -2.75
N GLU A 260 17.33 -3.34 -2.09
CA GLU A 260 18.50 -2.81 -2.80
C GLU A 260 19.27 -3.96 -3.45
N THR A 261 19.44 -3.86 -4.76
CA THR A 261 19.93 -4.95 -5.60
C THR A 261 20.83 -4.41 -6.72
N PRO A 262 21.95 -3.72 -6.38
CA PRO A 262 22.84 -3.17 -7.38
C PRO A 262 23.42 -4.29 -8.26
N PHE A 263 23.16 -4.23 -9.56
CA PHE A 263 23.58 -5.26 -10.52
C PHE A 263 23.83 -4.63 -11.90
N ALA A 264 24.82 -5.11 -12.66
CA ALA A 264 25.11 -4.56 -13.99
C ALA A 264 24.04 -5.00 -14.99
N LEU A 265 23.56 -4.08 -15.84
CA LEU A 265 22.62 -4.39 -16.93
C LEU A 265 23.40 -4.62 -18.22
N THR A 266 23.82 -5.86 -18.44
CA THR A 266 24.50 -6.31 -19.66
C THR A 266 23.52 -7.00 -20.62
N PRO A 267 23.86 -7.18 -21.92
CA PRO A 267 22.99 -7.83 -22.90
C PRO A 267 22.48 -9.24 -22.53
N ASP A 268 23.21 -9.93 -21.66
CA ASP A 268 22.91 -11.27 -21.14
C ASP A 268 22.34 -11.26 -19.72
N THR A 269 22.03 -10.08 -19.16
CA THR A 269 21.45 -9.95 -17.83
C THR A 269 20.00 -10.41 -17.79
N GLU A 270 19.72 -11.32 -16.87
CA GLU A 270 18.42 -11.93 -16.67
C GLU A 270 17.97 -11.84 -15.22
N ILE A 271 16.65 -11.79 -15.05
CA ILE A 271 15.97 -12.08 -13.79
C ILE A 271 15.24 -13.41 -13.91
N SER A 272 15.26 -14.19 -12.84
CA SER A 272 14.43 -15.38 -12.66
C SER A 272 13.78 -15.38 -11.29
N TRP A 273 12.57 -15.92 -11.20
CA TRP A 273 11.82 -16.02 -9.96
C TRP A 273 10.78 -17.13 -10.05
N ASP A 274 10.33 -17.58 -8.88
CA ASP A 274 9.12 -18.40 -8.77
C ASP A 274 8.01 -17.57 -8.14
N TRP A 275 6.79 -17.77 -8.61
CA TRP A 275 5.60 -17.24 -7.97
C TRP A 275 4.44 -18.23 -8.00
N LYS A 276 3.52 -18.07 -7.05
CA LYS A 276 2.23 -18.75 -7.03
C LYS A 276 1.17 -17.70 -6.79
N VAL A 277 0.43 -17.32 -7.83
CA VAL A 277 -0.67 -16.37 -7.72
C VAL A 277 -1.94 -17.15 -7.40
N ASP A 278 -2.52 -16.92 -6.21
CA ASP A 278 -3.74 -17.60 -5.77
C ASP A 278 -4.99 -16.83 -6.21
N ALA A 279 -4.92 -15.49 -6.23
CA ALA A 279 -6.00 -14.60 -6.62
C ALA A 279 -5.47 -13.31 -7.26
N ILE A 280 -6.03 -12.94 -8.42
CA ILE A 280 -5.73 -11.69 -9.12
C ILE A 280 -6.68 -10.60 -8.57
N PRO A 281 -6.18 -9.42 -8.13
CA PRO A 281 -7.00 -8.36 -7.53
C PRO A 281 -7.84 -7.56 -8.56
N SER A 282 -8.18 -8.16 -9.70
CA SER A 282 -8.87 -7.50 -10.80
C SER A 282 -9.90 -8.42 -11.47
N ALA A 283 -11.03 -7.83 -11.87
CA ALA A 283 -12.04 -8.47 -12.71
C ALA A 283 -12.02 -7.92 -14.15
N LEU A 284 -11.17 -6.94 -14.43
CA LEU A 284 -11.13 -6.15 -15.67
C LEU A 284 -9.71 -6.04 -16.23
N PRO A 285 -9.53 -5.62 -17.49
CA PRO A 285 -8.21 -5.26 -18.01
C PRO A 285 -7.57 -4.16 -17.16
N GLU A 286 -6.31 -4.33 -16.76
CA GLU A 286 -5.61 -3.49 -15.79
C GLU A 286 -4.93 -2.25 -16.40
N ASP A 287 -5.15 -1.98 -17.68
CA ASP A 287 -4.37 -1.01 -18.46
C ASP A 287 -4.97 0.40 -18.47
N THR A 288 -5.92 0.68 -17.58
CA THR A 288 -6.51 2.02 -17.40
C THR A 288 -6.59 2.39 -15.93
N ALA A 289 -6.57 3.70 -15.61
CA ALA A 289 -6.63 4.17 -14.22
C ALA A 289 -7.89 3.70 -13.46
N ALA A 290 -8.98 3.36 -14.15
CA ALA A 290 -10.22 2.91 -13.53
C ALA A 290 -10.18 1.46 -13.02
N SER A 291 -9.18 0.68 -13.40
CA SER A 291 -9.09 -0.77 -13.17
C SER A 291 -7.66 -1.24 -12.90
N HIS A 292 -6.74 -0.34 -12.57
CA HIS A 292 -5.31 -0.60 -12.48
C HIS A 292 -4.90 -1.35 -11.20
N ASP A 293 -5.51 -2.51 -10.94
CA ASP A 293 -5.25 -3.37 -9.78
C ASP A 293 -4.48 -4.62 -10.21
N TYR A 294 -3.36 -4.92 -9.56
CA TYR A 294 -2.44 -5.99 -9.96
C TYR A 294 -1.53 -6.41 -8.80
N ILE A 295 -0.86 -7.55 -8.98
CA ILE A 295 0.28 -8.01 -8.18
C ILE A 295 1.44 -8.28 -9.14
N SER A 296 2.63 -7.79 -8.81
CA SER A 296 3.79 -7.88 -9.70
C SER A 296 5.13 -8.03 -8.97
N ILE A 297 6.13 -8.41 -9.75
CA ILE A 297 7.55 -8.18 -9.47
C ILE A 297 8.09 -7.18 -10.50
N ALA A 298 8.92 -6.26 -10.06
CA ALA A 298 9.47 -5.23 -10.90
C ALA A 298 10.96 -4.97 -10.60
N VAL A 299 11.65 -4.46 -11.62
CA VAL A 299 13.09 -4.16 -11.57
C VAL A 299 13.29 -2.70 -11.90
N GLU A 300 13.84 -1.94 -10.96
CA GLU A 300 14.14 -0.52 -11.13
C GLU A 300 15.60 -0.33 -11.56
N PHE A 301 15.79 0.63 -12.47
CA PHE A 301 17.08 1.00 -13.04
C PHE A 301 17.55 2.36 -12.52
N GLU A 302 18.83 2.67 -12.71
CA GLU A 302 19.46 3.90 -12.17
C GLU A 302 18.85 5.22 -12.70
N ASN A 303 18.13 5.17 -13.81
CA ASN A 303 17.42 6.32 -14.37
C ASN A 303 16.03 6.55 -13.72
N GLY A 304 15.66 5.75 -12.71
CA GLY A 304 14.42 5.88 -11.95
C GLY A 304 13.19 5.27 -12.62
N ARG A 305 13.38 4.52 -13.71
CA ARG A 305 12.33 3.73 -14.38
C ARG A 305 12.37 2.28 -13.94
N ASP A 306 11.26 1.57 -14.10
CA ASP A 306 11.16 0.14 -13.88
C ASP A 306 10.51 -0.61 -15.06
N ILE A 307 10.77 -1.93 -15.10
CA ILE A 307 9.92 -2.88 -15.82
C ILE A 307 9.16 -3.68 -14.77
N THR A 308 7.85 -3.74 -14.94
CA THR A 308 6.91 -4.41 -14.03
C THR A 308 6.26 -5.61 -14.72
N TYR A 309 6.58 -6.81 -14.26
CA TYR A 309 6.02 -8.06 -14.77
C TYR A 309 4.83 -8.51 -13.91
N TYR A 310 3.67 -8.68 -14.53
CA TYR A 310 2.46 -9.05 -13.80
C TYR A 310 1.59 -10.05 -14.54
N TRP A 311 0.67 -10.64 -13.78
CA TRP A 311 -0.33 -11.58 -14.26
C TRP A 311 -1.66 -10.85 -14.45
N SER A 312 -2.13 -10.74 -15.69
CA SER A 312 -3.37 -10.05 -16.02
C SER A 312 -4.60 -10.95 -15.92
N ARG A 313 -5.74 -10.35 -15.58
CA ARG A 313 -7.05 -10.98 -15.65
C ARG A 313 -7.49 -11.30 -17.08
N GLU A 314 -7.31 -10.37 -18.01
CA GLU A 314 -7.91 -10.44 -19.36
C GLU A 314 -6.96 -10.01 -20.50
N LEU A 315 -5.91 -9.22 -20.21
CA LEU A 315 -5.00 -8.70 -21.24
C LEU A 315 -4.14 -9.82 -21.82
N PRO A 316 -3.94 -9.88 -23.15
CA PRO A 316 -3.09 -10.88 -23.77
C PRO A 316 -1.65 -10.84 -23.25
N VAL A 317 -1.01 -12.01 -23.12
CA VAL A 317 0.44 -12.09 -22.84
C VAL A 317 1.24 -11.31 -23.88
N GLY A 318 2.21 -10.53 -23.41
CA GLY A 318 3.02 -9.62 -24.23
C GLY A 318 2.39 -8.24 -24.42
N THR A 319 1.18 -7.99 -23.89
CA THR A 319 0.66 -6.63 -23.77
C THR A 319 1.56 -5.83 -22.85
N ALA A 320 1.91 -4.61 -23.27
CA ALA A 320 2.83 -3.77 -22.52
C ALA A 320 2.48 -2.29 -22.65
N TYR A 321 2.59 -1.53 -21.57
CA TYR A 321 2.13 -0.15 -21.49
C TYR A 321 2.78 0.61 -20.32
N TRP A 322 2.91 1.93 -20.49
CA TRP A 322 3.23 2.85 -19.40
C TRP A 322 2.08 2.90 -18.39
N CYS A 323 2.41 2.95 -17.11
CA CYS A 323 1.44 3.05 -16.02
C CYS A 323 0.38 4.16 -16.29
N PRO A 324 -0.92 3.87 -16.16
CA PRO A 324 -1.97 4.84 -16.45
C PRO A 324 -2.12 5.91 -15.35
N LEU A 325 -1.39 5.80 -14.24
CA LEU A 325 -1.48 6.73 -13.12
C LEU A 325 -0.56 7.94 -13.33
N PRO A 326 -1.04 9.19 -13.17
CA PRO A 326 -0.26 10.40 -13.45
C PRO A 326 1.11 10.47 -12.77
N THR A 327 1.22 10.00 -11.53
CA THR A 327 2.48 10.03 -10.76
C THR A 327 3.50 8.98 -11.22
N TRP A 328 3.06 7.96 -11.95
CA TRP A 328 3.85 6.76 -12.31
C TRP A 328 4.06 6.58 -13.82
N LYS A 329 3.29 7.29 -14.66
CA LYS A 329 3.26 7.14 -16.13
C LYS A 329 4.61 7.26 -16.85
N ASP A 330 5.59 7.91 -16.24
CA ASP A 330 6.94 8.10 -16.81
C ASP A 330 8.02 7.26 -16.11
N ARG A 331 7.60 6.43 -15.14
CA ARG A 331 8.47 5.63 -14.26
C ARG A 331 8.23 4.13 -14.43
N GLU A 332 6.97 3.71 -14.39
CA GLU A 332 6.59 2.30 -14.35
C GLU A 332 6.11 1.81 -15.72
N PHE A 333 6.74 0.73 -16.21
CA PHE A 333 6.39 0.11 -17.49
C PHE A 333 5.90 -1.32 -17.30
N HIS A 334 4.61 -1.57 -17.54
CA HIS A 334 3.99 -2.87 -17.32
C HIS A 334 4.18 -3.80 -18.50
N VAL A 335 4.43 -5.08 -18.20
CA VAL A 335 4.50 -6.18 -19.17
C VAL A 335 3.68 -7.36 -18.64
N VAL A 336 2.64 -7.74 -19.40
CA VAL A 336 1.83 -8.93 -19.11
C VAL A 336 2.61 -10.18 -19.48
N ILE A 337 2.96 -11.01 -18.51
CA ILE A 337 3.68 -12.27 -18.76
C ILE A 337 2.79 -13.51 -18.62
N ARG A 338 1.65 -13.37 -17.94
CA ARG A 338 0.59 -14.38 -17.83
C ARG A 338 -0.78 -13.73 -17.91
N SER A 339 -1.77 -14.50 -18.32
CA SER A 339 -3.14 -14.01 -18.49
C SER A 339 -4.16 -15.09 -18.15
N GLY A 340 -5.29 -14.67 -17.57
CA GLY A 340 -6.40 -15.55 -17.21
C GLY A 340 -6.14 -16.37 -15.95
N GLU A 341 -7.01 -17.33 -15.67
CA GLU A 341 -7.04 -18.04 -14.38
C GLU A 341 -6.50 -19.48 -14.41
N GLN A 342 -6.06 -19.95 -15.58
CA GLN A 342 -5.81 -21.38 -15.82
C GLN A 342 -4.75 -21.98 -14.91
N ASP A 343 -3.66 -21.24 -14.66
CA ASP A 343 -2.51 -21.70 -13.88
C ASP A 343 -2.49 -21.16 -12.44
N LEU A 344 -3.56 -20.50 -11.98
CA LEU A 344 -3.61 -19.98 -10.61
C LEU A 344 -3.43 -21.10 -9.57
N LYS A 345 -2.95 -20.73 -8.39
CA LYS A 345 -2.66 -21.63 -7.26
C LYS A 345 -1.57 -22.66 -7.53
N THR A 346 -0.82 -22.49 -8.62
CA THR A 346 0.31 -23.34 -9.01
C THR A 346 1.61 -22.55 -8.96
N TRP A 347 2.67 -23.17 -8.46
CA TRP A 347 4.02 -22.58 -8.51
C TRP A 347 4.55 -22.62 -9.94
N LEU A 348 4.96 -21.46 -10.44
CA LEU A 348 5.48 -21.28 -11.80
C LEU A 348 6.83 -20.56 -11.72
N SER A 349 7.74 -20.97 -12.59
CA SER A 349 9.06 -20.36 -12.72
C SER A 349 9.11 -19.47 -13.95
N GLU A 350 9.59 -18.25 -13.78
CA GLU A 350 9.74 -17.25 -14.82
C GLU A 350 11.21 -16.89 -15.04
N ARG A 351 11.53 -16.46 -16.26
CA ARG A 351 12.85 -15.94 -16.63
C ARG A 351 12.72 -14.91 -17.72
N ARG A 352 13.36 -13.75 -17.54
CA ARG A 352 13.33 -12.62 -18.49
C ARG A 352 14.72 -12.05 -18.70
N ASN A 353 15.06 -11.71 -19.95
CA ASN A 353 16.25 -10.92 -20.25
C ASN A 353 15.90 -9.43 -20.11
N LEU A 354 16.47 -8.80 -19.08
CA LEU A 354 16.11 -7.44 -18.69
C LEU A 354 16.60 -6.40 -19.70
N HIS A 355 17.81 -6.59 -20.23
CA HIS A 355 18.39 -5.66 -21.20
C HIS A 355 17.59 -5.69 -22.52
N ALA A 356 17.21 -6.88 -23.00
CA ALA A 356 16.40 -7.05 -24.19
C ALA A 356 14.98 -6.51 -24.02
N ASP A 357 14.36 -6.74 -22.86
CA ASP A 357 13.03 -6.19 -22.56
C ASP A 357 13.07 -4.66 -22.46
N TYR A 358 14.08 -4.09 -21.79
CA TYR A 358 14.27 -2.65 -21.76
C TYR A 358 14.42 -2.08 -23.18
N ALA A 359 15.32 -2.67 -23.98
CA ALA A 359 15.55 -2.29 -25.38
C ALA A 359 14.26 -2.28 -26.21
N ARG A 360 13.45 -3.32 -26.04
CA ARG A 360 12.19 -3.51 -26.77
C ARG A 360 11.13 -2.48 -26.38
N TYR A 361 11.02 -2.18 -25.10
CA TYR A 361 9.85 -1.47 -24.55
C TYR A 361 10.11 0.01 -24.27
N MET A 362 11.32 0.37 -23.84
CA MET A 362 11.65 1.71 -23.35
C MET A 362 12.81 2.38 -24.10
N GLY A 363 13.43 1.70 -25.06
CA GLY A 363 14.53 2.24 -25.87
C GLY A 363 15.91 1.90 -25.29
N GLU A 364 16.88 2.81 -25.37
CA GLU A 364 18.25 2.53 -24.96
C GLU A 364 18.36 2.12 -23.47
N PRO A 365 18.88 0.91 -23.16
CA PRO A 365 19.04 0.45 -21.79
C PRO A 365 20.03 1.29 -20.97
N PRO A 366 19.75 1.56 -19.68
CA PRO A 366 20.72 2.11 -18.74
C PRO A 366 21.79 1.08 -18.40
N GLU A 367 22.80 1.46 -17.60
CA GLU A 367 23.92 0.57 -17.30
C GLU A 367 23.65 -0.32 -16.07
N ARG A 368 22.72 0.08 -15.20
CA ARG A 368 22.56 -0.53 -13.87
C ARG A 368 21.12 -0.77 -13.44
N ILE A 369 20.92 -1.93 -12.83
CA ILE A 369 19.79 -2.24 -11.95
C ILE A 369 20.13 -1.70 -10.55
N VAL A 370 19.16 -1.10 -9.89
CA VAL A 370 19.33 -0.57 -8.52
C VAL A 370 18.49 -1.33 -7.49
N ARG A 371 17.29 -1.77 -7.84
CA ARG A 371 16.36 -2.42 -6.92
C ARG A 371 15.52 -3.48 -7.62
N VAL A 372 15.14 -4.48 -6.85
CA VAL A 372 14.00 -5.35 -7.15
C VAL A 372 12.92 -5.01 -6.15
N TRP A 373 11.68 -4.87 -6.61
CA TRP A 373 10.55 -4.57 -5.75
C TRP A 373 9.29 -5.33 -6.16
N PHE A 374 8.40 -5.56 -5.21
CA PHE A 374 7.05 -6.05 -5.46
C PHE A 374 6.07 -4.88 -5.43
N ILE A 375 5.04 -4.95 -6.26
CA ILE A 375 3.96 -3.96 -6.30
C ILE A 375 2.65 -4.72 -6.20
N ALA A 376 1.78 -4.26 -5.32
CA ALA A 376 0.43 -4.77 -5.19
C ALA A 376 -0.51 -3.59 -5.05
N ASN A 377 -1.60 -3.62 -5.81
CA ASN A 377 -2.63 -2.60 -5.79
C ASN A 377 -4.01 -3.26 -5.93
N SER A 378 -4.92 -2.90 -5.03
CA SER A 378 -6.33 -3.29 -5.06
C SER A 378 -7.28 -2.12 -4.76
N LEU A 379 -6.78 -0.87 -4.82
CA LEU A 379 -7.55 0.33 -4.47
C LEU A 379 -8.76 0.57 -5.39
N PHE A 380 -8.65 0.31 -6.68
CA PHE A 380 -9.63 0.77 -7.65
C PHE A 380 -10.86 -0.14 -7.67
N GLN A 381 -10.62 -1.45 -7.76
CA GLN A 381 -11.68 -2.45 -7.81
C GLN A 381 -12.09 -3.00 -6.45
N ARG A 382 -11.21 -2.94 -5.45
CA ARG A 382 -11.40 -3.51 -4.09
C ARG A 382 -11.69 -5.01 -4.13
N ILE A 383 -10.94 -5.72 -4.95
CA ILE A 383 -10.94 -7.18 -5.02
C ILE A 383 -9.64 -7.65 -4.36
N PRO A 384 -9.70 -8.52 -3.34
CA PRO A 384 -8.49 -9.04 -2.71
C PRO A 384 -7.62 -9.81 -3.70
N GLY A 385 -6.30 -9.64 -3.57
CA GLY A 385 -5.30 -10.38 -4.34
C GLY A 385 -4.35 -11.13 -3.41
N THR A 386 -3.84 -12.27 -3.87
CA THR A 386 -2.90 -13.07 -3.08
C THR A 386 -1.88 -13.76 -3.97
N ALA A 387 -0.61 -13.68 -3.57
CA ALA A 387 0.49 -14.39 -4.24
C ALA A 387 1.63 -14.71 -3.27
N ASP A 388 2.41 -15.72 -3.59
CA ASP A 388 3.68 -16.02 -2.93
C ASP A 388 4.84 -15.88 -3.94
N PHE A 389 5.97 -15.34 -3.50
CA PHE A 389 7.19 -15.17 -4.29
C PHE A 389 8.39 -15.86 -3.63
N ARG A 390 9.27 -16.48 -4.43
CA ARG A 390 10.54 -17.07 -3.94
C ARG A 390 11.58 -17.19 -5.05
N ASN A 391 12.79 -17.63 -4.68
CA ASN A 391 13.86 -18.00 -5.61
C ASN A 391 14.21 -16.89 -6.61
N ILE A 392 14.29 -15.64 -6.14
CA ILE A 392 14.54 -14.50 -7.02
C ILE A 392 16.04 -14.37 -7.22
N THR A 393 16.49 -14.40 -8.48
CA THR A 393 17.89 -14.31 -8.86
C THR A 393 18.07 -13.32 -10.01
N LEU A 394 19.07 -12.46 -9.91
CA LEU A 394 19.68 -11.77 -11.05
C LEU A 394 20.95 -12.50 -11.47
N ALA A 395 21.17 -12.66 -12.78
CA ALA A 395 22.36 -13.32 -13.30
C ALA A 395 22.79 -12.73 -14.64
N ASN A 396 24.10 -12.74 -14.89
CA ASN A 396 24.73 -12.58 -16.20
C ASN A 396 25.91 -13.56 -16.29
N ALA A 397 26.75 -13.49 -17.32
CA ALA A 397 27.87 -14.41 -17.52
C ALA A 397 28.96 -14.33 -16.43
N GLY A 398 29.07 -13.20 -15.72
CA GLY A 398 30.14 -12.94 -14.75
C GLY A 398 29.69 -13.04 -13.29
N GLU A 399 28.41 -12.85 -13.00
CA GLU A 399 27.89 -12.77 -11.64
C GLU A 399 26.47 -13.31 -11.51
N ARG A 400 26.16 -13.79 -10.29
CA ARG A 400 24.82 -14.21 -9.87
C ARG A 400 24.54 -13.61 -8.51
N LEU A 401 23.38 -12.98 -8.37
CA LEU A 401 22.92 -12.36 -7.13
C LEU A 401 21.59 -12.99 -6.71
N GLN A 402 21.57 -13.63 -5.54
CA GLN A 402 20.34 -14.09 -4.91
C GLN A 402 19.65 -12.91 -4.23
N VAL A 403 18.43 -12.62 -4.66
CA VAL A 403 17.60 -11.52 -4.13
C VAL A 403 16.67 -12.03 -3.04
N LEU A 404 16.03 -13.19 -3.24
CA LEU A 404 15.18 -13.87 -2.25
C LEU A 404 15.46 -15.36 -2.27
#